data_AF-A0A7Y2NA65-F1
#
_entry.id   AF-A0A7Y2NA65-F1
#
_cell.length_a   1.000
_cell.length_b   1.000
_cell.length_c   1.000
_cell.angle_alpha   90.00
_cell.angle_beta   90.00
_cell.angle_gamma   90.00
#
_symmetry.space_group_name_H-M   'P 1'
#
loop_
_entity.id
_entity.type
_entity.pdbx_description
1 polymer ?
#
loop_
_entity_poly.entity_id
_entity_poly.type
_entity_poly.pdbx_seq_one_letter_code
_entity_poly.pdbx_strand_id
1 'polypeptide(L)'
;LCVELGSEHTSHRSPRHVDSVVVDQGTQPMAELYFELKPLSSNRGAVDYTALLAGQPQRKVANPDGSFELYRIGDAVAARNIHAAVYDALRLLKDV
;
A
#
# COMPACT_ATOMS: atom_id res chain seq x y z
N LEU A 1 29.01 1.62 -19.85
CA LEU A 1 27.75 0.95 -20.24
C LEU A 1 27.09 1.76 -21.37
N CYS A 2 26.63 1.14 -22.46
CA CYS A 2 25.84 1.82 -23.50
C CYS A 2 24.37 1.44 -23.33
N VAL A 3 23.48 2.43 -23.20
CA VAL A 3 22.03 2.24 -23.03
C VAL A 3 21.25 3.02 -24.09
N GLU A 4 20.01 2.60 -24.36
CA GLU A 4 19.12 3.28 -25.30
C GLU A 4 17.97 3.97 -24.55
N LEU A 5 17.80 5.27 -24.78
CA LEU A 5 16.66 6.03 -24.28
C LEU A 5 15.60 6.14 -25.37
N GLY A 6 14.37 5.78 -25.03
CA GLY A 6 13.24 5.72 -25.95
C GLY A 6 11.92 6.23 -25.36
N SER A 7 10.94 6.43 -26.22
CA SER A 7 9.54 6.68 -25.85
C SER A 7 8.67 5.54 -26.35
N GLU A 8 7.71 5.10 -25.54
CA GLU A 8 6.68 4.15 -26.00
C GLU A 8 5.65 4.80 -26.94
N HIS A 9 5.64 6.14 -27.03
CA HIS A 9 4.70 6.90 -27.85
C HIS A 9 5.27 7.30 -29.22
N THR A 10 6.57 7.09 -29.46
CA THR A 10 7.23 7.45 -30.72
C THR A 10 8.32 6.45 -31.10
N SER A 11 8.74 6.42 -32.37
CA SER A 11 9.87 5.59 -32.82
C SER A 11 11.24 6.12 -32.39
N HIS A 12 11.30 7.24 -31.68
CA HIS A 12 12.56 7.85 -31.27
C HIS A 12 13.31 6.93 -30.29
N ARG A 13 14.57 6.63 -30.61
CA ARG A 13 15.52 5.86 -29.81
C ARG A 13 16.90 6.52 -29.93
N SER A 14 17.61 6.69 -28.81
CA SER A 14 18.92 7.34 -28.81
C SER A 14 19.91 6.67 -27.84
N PRO A 15 21.13 6.32 -28.28
CA PRO A 15 22.13 5.70 -27.43
C PRO A 15 22.80 6.71 -26.49
N ARG A 16 23.21 6.24 -25.31
CA ARG A 16 23.95 6.99 -24.27
C ARG A 16 25.01 6.09 -23.64
N HIS A 17 26.24 6.60 -23.53
CA HIS A 17 27.31 5.97 -22.77
C HIS A 17 27.35 6.57 -21.37
N VAL A 18 27.23 5.72 -20.35
CA VAL A 18 27.22 6.11 -18.94
C VAL A 18 27.98 5.08 -18.11
N ASP A 19 28.43 5.50 -16.92
CA ASP A 19 29.09 4.62 -15.97
C ASP A 19 28.08 3.80 -15.16
N SER A 20 26.85 4.29 -14.97
CA SER A 20 25.79 3.62 -14.22
C SER A 20 24.40 4.05 -14.69
N VAL A 21 23.43 3.15 -14.52
CA VAL A 21 22.01 3.42 -14.73
C VAL A 21 21.26 3.01 -13.48
N VAL A 22 20.45 3.93 -12.96
CA VAL A 22 19.55 3.69 -11.84
C VAL A 22 18.13 3.81 -12.36
N VAL A 23 17.32 2.78 -12.12
CA VAL A 23 15.92 2.75 -12.54
C VAL A 23 15.05 2.72 -11.30
N ASP A 24 14.13 3.68 -11.20
CA ASP A 24 13.02 3.66 -10.26
C ASP A 24 11.74 3.34 -11.07
N GLN A 25 11.14 2.17 -10.82
CA GLN A 25 9.88 1.74 -11.43
C GLN A 25 8.69 1.90 -10.46
N GLY A 26 8.83 2.77 -9.46
CA GLY A 26 7.89 2.87 -8.35
C GLY A 26 7.93 1.64 -7.45
N THR A 27 6.95 1.53 -6.56
CA THR A 27 6.86 0.41 -5.61
C THR A 27 5.64 -0.45 -5.86
N GLN A 28 5.83 -1.77 -5.77
CA GLN A 28 4.75 -2.74 -5.78
C GLN A 28 4.40 -3.11 -4.33
N PRO A 29 3.14 -2.96 -3.90
CA PRO A 29 2.74 -3.38 -2.56
C PRO A 29 2.96 -4.89 -2.36
N MET A 30 3.65 -5.27 -1.30
CA MET A 30 3.81 -6.67 -0.90
C MET A 30 2.51 -7.16 -0.25
N ALA A 31 1.56 -7.59 -1.07
CA ALA A 31 0.18 -7.83 -0.64
C ALA A 31 -0.18 -9.30 -0.39
N GLU A 32 0.71 -10.25 -0.71
CA GLU A 32 0.47 -11.70 -0.60
C GLU A 32 0.02 -12.10 0.81
N LEU A 33 0.85 -11.82 1.82
CA LEU A 33 0.52 -12.11 3.22
C LEU A 33 -0.80 -11.47 3.66
N TYR A 34 -1.10 -10.25 3.20
CA TYR A 34 -2.37 -9.62 3.52
C TYR A 34 -3.55 -10.43 2.97
N PHE A 35 -3.46 -10.89 1.72
CA PHE A 35 -4.54 -11.65 1.10
C PHE A 35 -4.68 -13.05 1.71
N GLU A 36 -3.60 -13.66 2.16
CA GLU A 36 -3.62 -14.92 2.93
C GLU A 36 -4.31 -14.75 4.30
N LEU A 37 -4.04 -13.64 4.98
CA LEU A 37 -4.62 -13.37 6.31
C LEU A 37 -6.06 -12.83 6.26
N LYS A 38 -6.43 -12.13 5.19
CA LYS A 38 -7.75 -11.50 5.03
C LYS A 38 -8.95 -12.42 5.29
N PRO A 39 -9.03 -13.66 4.79
CA PRO A 39 -10.15 -14.55 5.11
C PRO A 39 -10.20 -14.97 6.58
N LEU A 40 -9.08 -14.91 7.31
CA LEU A 40 -8.96 -15.30 8.71
C LEU A 40 -9.26 -14.16 9.67
N SER A 41 -9.28 -12.91 9.21
CA SER A 41 -9.51 -11.75 10.07
C SER A 41 -10.99 -11.55 10.39
N SER A 42 -11.29 -10.98 11.56
CA SER A 42 -12.65 -10.71 12.06
C SER A 42 -13.36 -9.65 11.20
N ASN A 43 -12.61 -8.70 10.65
CA ASN A 43 -13.12 -7.62 9.81
C ASN A 43 -13.05 -7.93 8.30
N ARG A 44 -12.46 -9.05 7.87
CA ARG A 44 -12.17 -9.38 6.46
C ARG A 44 -11.46 -8.25 5.69
N GLY A 45 -10.61 -7.47 6.37
CA GLY A 45 -9.94 -6.30 5.81
C GLY A 45 -10.83 -5.07 5.62
N ALA A 46 -12.04 -5.05 6.20
CA ALA A 46 -12.94 -3.91 6.12
C ALA A 46 -12.50 -2.78 7.06
N VAL A 47 -12.60 -1.55 6.56
CA VAL A 47 -12.44 -0.32 7.33
C VAL A 47 -13.83 0.31 7.50
N ASP A 48 -14.16 0.70 8.73
CA ASP A 48 -15.28 1.59 8.99
C ASP A 48 -14.82 3.04 8.82
N TYR A 49 -15.02 3.56 7.60
CA TYR A 49 -14.64 4.93 7.27
C TYR A 49 -15.38 5.98 8.09
N THR A 50 -16.62 5.73 8.50
CA THR A 50 -17.37 6.66 9.35
C THR A 50 -16.70 6.76 10.72
N ALA A 51 -16.39 5.62 11.34
CA ALA A 51 -15.67 5.57 12.61
C ALA A 51 -14.26 6.16 12.47
N LEU A 52 -13.53 5.80 11.39
CA LEU A 52 -12.18 6.29 11.13
C LEU A 52 -12.12 7.82 11.01
N LEU A 53 -13.07 8.41 10.29
CA LEU A 53 -13.18 9.87 10.13
C LEU A 53 -13.58 10.57 11.44
N ALA A 54 -14.39 9.91 12.27
CA ALA A 54 -14.76 10.40 13.59
C ALA A 54 -13.70 10.15 14.68
N GLY A 55 -12.56 9.52 14.33
CA GLY A 55 -11.51 9.14 15.28
C GLY A 55 -12.01 8.15 16.33
N GLN A 56 -12.90 7.24 15.95
CA GLN A 56 -13.47 6.21 16.82
C GLN A 56 -12.87 4.83 16.52
N PRO A 57 -12.84 3.93 17.53
CA PRO A 57 -12.40 2.55 17.33
C PRO A 57 -13.19 1.84 16.22
N GLN A 58 -12.52 0.94 15.52
CA GLN A 58 -13.16 0.09 14.51
C GLN A 58 -14.01 -0.98 15.22
N ARG A 59 -15.22 -1.26 14.70
CA ARG A 59 -16.18 -2.20 15.33
C ARG A 59 -16.83 -3.16 14.35
N LYS A 60 -16.36 -3.21 13.09
CA LYS A 60 -16.95 -4.06 12.06
C LYS A 60 -16.51 -5.51 12.22
N VAL A 61 -17.42 -6.35 12.68
CA VAL A 61 -17.27 -7.81 12.65
C VAL A 61 -17.98 -8.35 11.41
N ALA A 62 -17.22 -8.90 10.48
CA ALA A 62 -17.70 -9.54 9.25
C ALA A 62 -17.42 -11.06 9.22
N ASN A 63 -16.65 -11.55 10.18
CA ASN A 63 -16.27 -12.95 10.35
C ASN A 63 -16.24 -13.30 11.85
N PRO A 64 -17.26 -14.00 12.38
CA PRO A 64 -17.31 -14.39 13.79
C PRO A 64 -16.16 -15.30 14.23
N ASP A 65 -15.59 -16.07 13.31
CA ASP A 65 -14.49 -17.01 13.60
C ASP A 65 -13.10 -16.34 13.57
N GLY A 66 -13.02 -15.07 13.17
CA GLY A 66 -11.76 -14.36 13.07
C GLY A 66 -11.26 -13.86 14.44
N SER A 67 -9.97 -14.08 14.73
CA SER A 67 -9.36 -13.74 16.03
C SER A 67 -8.60 -12.42 16.04
N PHE A 68 -8.47 -11.76 14.89
CA PHE A 68 -7.72 -10.51 14.75
C PHE A 68 -8.37 -9.58 13.71
N GLU A 69 -8.22 -8.28 13.90
CA GLU A 69 -8.53 -7.29 12.86
C GLU A 69 -7.33 -7.11 11.92
N LEU A 70 -7.59 -6.90 10.64
CA LEU A 70 -6.55 -6.74 9.62
C LEU A 70 -6.75 -5.44 8.85
N TYR A 71 -5.70 -4.63 8.79
CA TYR A 71 -5.70 -3.34 8.08
C TYR A 71 -4.44 -3.22 7.22
N ARG A 72 -4.53 -2.47 6.13
CA ARG A 72 -3.37 -2.02 5.33
C ARG A 72 -3.21 -0.52 5.54
N ILE A 73 -1.97 -0.08 5.73
CA ILE A 73 -1.60 1.32 5.91
C ILE A 73 -0.42 1.67 5.00
N GLY A 74 -0.30 2.95 4.61
CA GLY A 74 0.85 3.41 3.83
C GLY A 74 1.06 2.63 2.54
N ASP A 75 2.32 2.23 2.31
CA ASP A 75 2.74 1.55 1.06
C ASP A 75 2.10 0.18 0.84
N ALA A 76 1.52 -0.44 1.89
CA ALA A 76 0.70 -1.65 1.72
C ALA A 76 -0.63 -1.38 1.00
N VAL A 77 -1.08 -0.11 0.96
CA VAL A 77 -2.24 0.35 0.19
C VAL A 77 -1.79 0.88 -1.17
N ALA A 78 -0.88 1.84 -1.19
CA ALA A 78 -0.30 2.45 -2.38
C ALA A 78 0.96 3.24 -2.00
N ALA A 79 1.93 3.33 -2.92
CA ALA A 79 3.10 4.19 -2.78
C ALA A 79 2.65 5.64 -2.52
N ARG A 80 2.92 6.16 -1.31
CA ARG A 80 2.54 7.53 -0.90
C ARG A 80 3.66 8.15 -0.07
N ASN A 81 3.44 9.38 0.40
CA ASN A 81 4.38 10.03 1.31
C ASN A 81 4.29 9.45 2.74
N ILE A 82 5.37 9.64 3.49
CA ILE A 82 5.51 9.16 4.88
C ILE A 82 4.42 9.71 5.82
N HIS A 83 3.97 10.95 5.61
CA HIS A 83 2.92 11.55 6.44
C HIS A 83 1.61 10.77 6.33
N ALA A 84 1.24 10.34 5.12
CA ALA A 84 0.04 9.55 4.89
C ALA A 84 0.09 8.23 5.66
N ALA A 85 1.22 7.51 5.60
CA ALA A 85 1.40 6.25 6.32
C ALA A 85 1.28 6.43 7.86
N VAL A 86 1.87 7.49 8.39
CA VAL A 86 1.78 7.83 9.82
C VAL A 86 0.34 8.16 10.21
N TYR A 87 -0.38 8.94 9.40
CA TYR A 87 -1.77 9.28 9.68
C TYR A 87 -2.72 8.09 9.56
N ASP A 88 -2.46 7.14 8.64
CA ASP A 88 -3.23 5.90 8.56
C ASP A 88 -3.12 5.10 9.87
N ALA A 89 -1.90 4.91 10.38
CA ALA A 89 -1.65 4.21 11.64
C ALA A 89 -2.29 4.93 12.83
N LEU A 90 -2.09 6.25 12.94
CA LEU A 90 -2.62 7.03 14.04
C LEU A 90 -4.15 6.96 14.10
N ARG A 91 -4.85 7.10 12.97
CA ARG A 91 -6.31 7.06 12.95
C ARG A 91 -6.87 5.68 13.31
N LEU A 92 -6.15 4.62 12.99
CA LEU A 92 -6.56 3.25 13.32
C LEU A 92 -6.26 2.88 14.77
N LEU A 93 -5.14 3.35 15.34
CA LEU A 93 -4.59 2.82 16.59
C LEU A 93 -4.63 3.78 17.78
N LYS A 94 -5.04 5.05 17.59
CA LYS A 94 -5.02 6.06 18.67
C LYS A 94 -5.82 5.66 19.91
N ASP A 95 -6.92 4.94 19.71
CA ASP A 95 -7.90 4.62 20.76
C ASP A 95 -8.22 3.09 20.83
N VAL A 96 -7.27 2.25 20.38
CA VAL A 96 -7.37 0.77 20.36
C VAL A 96 -6.97 0.17 21.71
#